data_AF-A0AAU5DIG7-F1
#
_entry.id   AF-A0AAU5DIG7-F1
#
_cell.length_a   1.000
_cell.length_b   1.000
_cell.length_c   1.000
_cell.angle_alpha   90.00
_cell.angle_beta   90.00
_cell.angle_gamma   90.00
#
_symmetry.space_group_name_H-M   'P 1'
#
loop_
_entity.id
_entity.type
_entity.pdbx_description
1 polymer ?
#
loop_
_entity_poly.entity_id
_entity_poly.type
_entity_poly.pdbx_seq_one_letter_code
_entity_poly.pdbx_strand_id
1 'polypeptide(L)'
;MARKDELLNLSEIARLAGVGRTAAQKWHAVPRKSGGLPPLRLVAKALEDNAREAEDLEGEALEGEAPETEALEGEAPEGSGDTPPLYPREVVVAFLKAVGYMNADESPMERRAGKGKWAPARPTIDPRRAKQPDPDSGEKPFKVDRQTGGRYRYYVPHAWEMAGFGSENSFTSSKTHGRAPEPDGIDELERPYWFAETLEAWKAGAEERKADRYASRTVAPDGYTPTGQPYRVLPGTNYYARQAAKQAGQSGQDQPSREE
;
A
#
# COMPACT_ATOMS: atom_id res chain seq x y z
N MET A 1 28.98 16.84 -6.68
CA MET A 1 28.20 18.10 -6.59
C MET A 1 27.21 18.14 -7.74
N ALA A 2 25.92 18.33 -7.47
CA ALA A 2 24.94 18.56 -8.51
C ALA A 2 25.24 19.89 -9.21
N ARG A 3 25.23 19.92 -10.55
CA ARG A 3 25.39 21.16 -11.30
C ARG A 3 24.22 22.09 -11.01
N LYS A 4 24.41 23.41 -11.08
CA LYS A 4 23.34 24.40 -10.80
C LYS A 4 22.11 24.21 -11.70
N ASP A 5 22.29 23.60 -12.87
CA ASP A 5 21.25 23.25 -13.84
C ASP A 5 20.45 21.98 -13.45
N GLU A 6 20.89 21.26 -12.41
CA GLU A 6 20.24 20.05 -11.89
C GLU A 6 19.38 20.34 -10.65
N LEU A 7 19.35 21.58 -10.17
CA LEU A 7 18.53 21.99 -9.02
C LEU A 7 17.16 22.50 -9.48
N LEU A 8 16.10 21.84 -9.03
CA LEU A 8 14.73 22.15 -9.39
C LEU A 8 14.02 22.94 -8.28
N ASN A 9 13.35 24.03 -8.67
CA ASN A 9 12.41 24.75 -7.82
C ASN A 9 11.00 24.14 -7.88
N LEU A 10 10.09 24.58 -6.99
CA LEU A 10 8.72 24.04 -6.91
C LEU A 10 7.91 24.15 -8.22
N SER A 11 8.15 25.17 -9.04
CA SER A 11 7.44 25.33 -10.32
C SER A 11 7.94 24.33 -11.36
N GLU A 12 9.23 24.04 -11.37
CA GLU A 12 9.85 23.01 -12.22
C GLU A 12 9.43 21.61 -11.78
N ILE A 13 9.39 21.35 -10.47
CA ILE A 13 8.88 20.09 -9.90
C ILE A 13 7.41 19.88 -10.31
N ALA A 14 6.58 20.92 -10.20
CA ALA A 14 5.17 20.84 -10.60
C ALA A 14 5.01 20.52 -12.09
N ARG A 15 5.81 21.18 -12.95
CA ARG A 15 5.83 20.94 -14.39
C ARG A 15 6.29 19.51 -14.72
N LEU A 16 7.37 19.06 -14.09
CA LEU A 16 7.93 17.72 -14.29
C LEU A 16 6.93 16.62 -13.90
N ALA A 17 6.18 16.82 -12.82
CA ALA A 17 5.18 15.87 -12.34
C ALA A 17 3.80 16.02 -13.01
N GLY A 18 3.61 17.01 -13.89
CA GLY A 18 2.31 17.30 -14.49
C GLY A 18 1.22 17.69 -13.49
N VAL A 19 1.59 18.36 -12.38
CA VAL A 19 0.66 18.78 -11.33
C VAL A 19 0.61 20.29 -11.16
N GLY A 20 -0.38 20.79 -10.42
CA GLY A 20 -0.43 22.20 -10.02
C GLY A 20 0.61 22.52 -8.94
N ARG A 21 1.09 23.78 -8.91
CA ARG A 21 2.09 24.27 -7.94
C ARG A 21 1.69 24.02 -6.48
N THR A 22 0.40 24.10 -6.15
CA THR A 22 -0.12 23.79 -4.80
C THR A 22 0.14 22.35 -4.37
N ALA A 23 0.16 21.39 -5.30
CA ALA A 23 0.51 20.01 -4.99
C ALA A 23 2.02 19.89 -4.68
N ALA A 24 2.87 20.48 -5.52
CA ALA A 24 4.32 20.51 -5.28
C ALA A 24 4.68 21.20 -3.96
N GLN A 25 3.97 22.26 -3.58
CA GLN A 25 4.17 22.93 -2.30
C GLN A 25 3.87 22.01 -1.10
N LYS A 26 2.91 21.07 -1.22
CA LYS A 26 2.63 20.09 -0.16
C LYS A 26 3.77 19.08 0.00
N TRP A 27 4.57 18.83 -1.03
CA TRP A 27 5.72 17.93 -0.96
C TRP A 27 6.95 18.56 -0.30
N HIS A 28 6.97 19.90 -0.22
CA HIS A 28 7.96 20.68 0.50
C HIS A 28 7.54 21.01 1.94
N ALA A 29 6.23 21.09 2.20
CA ALA A 29 5.71 21.36 3.53
C ALA A 29 5.80 20.12 4.44
N VAL A 30 6.06 20.36 5.73
CA VAL A 30 5.92 19.32 6.78
C VAL A 30 4.47 18.87 6.84
N PRO A 31 4.18 17.56 6.75
CA PRO A 31 2.82 17.07 6.90
C PRO A 31 2.32 17.37 8.32
N ARG A 32 1.20 18.09 8.42
CA ARG A 32 0.64 18.53 9.71
C ARG A 32 0.29 17.38 10.65
N LYS A 33 0.03 16.18 10.11
CA LYS A 33 -0.41 15.03 10.89
C LYS A 33 0.74 14.19 11.43
N SER A 34 1.84 14.07 10.69
CA SER A 34 2.99 13.26 11.10
C SER A 34 4.05 14.05 11.84
N GLY A 35 4.10 15.38 11.67
CA GLY A 35 5.14 16.23 12.27
C GLY A 35 6.57 15.91 11.81
N GLY A 36 6.73 15.06 10.79
CA GLY A 36 8.01 14.57 10.30
C GLY A 36 8.67 15.46 9.24
N LEU A 37 9.70 14.93 8.57
CA LEU A 37 10.35 15.64 7.48
C LEU A 37 9.40 15.81 6.27
N PRO A 38 9.57 16.88 5.48
CA PRO A 38 8.88 17.01 4.20
C PRO A 38 9.09 15.79 3.29
N PRO A 39 8.08 15.39 2.49
CA PRO A 39 8.14 14.26 1.57
C PRO A 39 9.41 14.21 0.70
N LEU A 40 9.81 15.35 0.12
CA LEU A 40 11.03 15.42 -0.71
C LEU A 40 12.32 15.22 0.11
N ARG A 41 12.35 15.65 1.37
CA ARG A 41 13.51 15.47 2.26
C ARG A 41 13.61 14.03 2.77
N LEU A 42 12.48 13.35 2.97
CA LEU A 42 12.47 11.92 3.31
C LEU A 42 13.13 11.09 2.21
N VAL A 43 12.82 11.37 0.95
CA VAL A 43 13.44 10.67 -0.18
C VAL A 43 14.91 11.03 -0.36
N ALA A 44 15.29 12.30 -0.19
CA ALA A 44 16.70 12.70 -0.19
C ALA A 44 17.52 11.87 0.82
N LYS A 45 17.05 11.83 2.06
CA LYS A 45 17.69 11.04 3.11
C LYS A 45 17.77 9.55 2.77
N ALA A 46 16.69 8.97 2.25
CA ALA A 46 16.69 7.55 1.87
C ALA A 46 17.71 7.23 0.76
N LEU A 47 17.94 8.15 -0.19
CA LEU A 47 18.96 7.98 -1.22
C LEU A 47 20.38 8.10 -0.66
N GLU A 48 20.60 9.04 0.28
CA GLU A 48 21.88 9.17 0.99
C GLU A 48 22.19 7.91 1.81
N ASP A 49 21.21 7.39 2.55
CA ASP A 49 21.34 6.16 3.32
C ASP A 49 21.65 4.96 2.40
N ASN A 50 20.96 4.83 1.26
CA ASN A 50 21.22 3.78 0.26
C ASN A 50 22.63 3.89 -0.36
N ALA A 51 23.12 5.10 -0.62
CA ALA A 51 24.45 5.31 -1.20
C ALA A 51 25.55 4.86 -0.23
N ARG A 52 25.39 5.20 1.05
CA ARG A 52 26.31 4.78 2.12
C ARG A 52 26.32 3.26 2.30
N GLU A 53 25.16 2.61 2.31
CA GLU A 53 25.09 1.15 2.39
C GLU A 53 25.76 0.45 1.20
N ALA A 54 25.71 1.06 0.00
CA ALA A 54 26.39 0.52 -1.18
C ALA A 54 27.92 0.60 -1.03
N GLU A 55 28.45 1.71 -0.48
CA GLU A 55 29.88 1.88 -0.20
C GLU A 55 30.37 0.86 0.83
N ASP A 56 29.62 0.63 1.92
CA ASP A 56 29.98 -0.35 2.96
C ASP A 56 30.07 -1.79 2.38
N LEU A 57 29.19 -2.14 1.44
CA LEU A 57 29.20 -3.45 0.78
C LEU A 57 30.36 -3.63 -0.22
N GLU A 58 30.82 -2.55 -0.85
CA GLU A 58 32.00 -2.58 -1.73
C GLU A 58 33.31 -2.58 -0.92
N GLY A 59 33.32 -1.92 0.25
CA GLY A 59 34.47 -1.85 1.15
C GLY A 59 34.87 -3.18 1.79
N GLU A 60 33.92 -4.08 2.08
CA GLU A 60 34.24 -5.43 2.60
C GLU A 60 34.85 -6.37 1.54
N ALA A 61 34.80 -6.03 0.24
CA ALA A 61 35.33 -6.87 -0.84
C ALA A 61 36.77 -6.52 -1.27
N LEU A 62 37.34 -5.41 -0.79
CA LEU A 62 38.66 -4.91 -1.17
C LEU A 62 39.40 -4.34 0.06
N GLU A 63 39.92 -5.22 0.92
CA GLU A 63 41.02 -4.86 1.83
C GLU A 63 42.29 -4.61 0.99
N GLY A 64 42.41 -3.40 0.45
CA GLY A 64 43.57 -2.93 -0.31
C GLY A 64 43.57 -1.41 -0.38
N GLU A 65 44.28 -0.79 0.58
CA GLU A 65 44.65 0.64 0.69
C GLU A 65 43.57 1.68 0.32
N ALA A 66 42.88 2.15 1.36
CA ALA A 66 41.93 3.26 1.29
C ALA A 66 42.57 4.59 0.86
N PRO A 67 42.02 5.32 -0.12
CA PRO A 67 42.26 6.75 -0.23
C PRO A 67 41.43 7.49 0.83
N GLU A 68 42.08 8.41 1.54
CA GLU A 68 41.42 9.34 2.47
C GLU A 68 40.39 10.20 1.73
N THR A 69 39.11 9.85 1.82
CA THR A 69 38.01 10.71 1.37
C THR A 69 37.59 11.63 2.52
N GLU A 70 37.93 12.92 2.41
CA GLU A 70 37.41 13.98 3.28
C GLU A 70 35.87 13.95 3.29
N ALA A 71 35.31 13.76 4.49
CA ALA A 71 33.89 13.72 4.74
C ALA A 71 33.24 15.06 4.35
N LEU A 72 32.32 15.00 3.38
CA LEU A 72 31.57 16.13 2.86
C LEU A 72 30.38 16.41 3.80
N GLU A 73 30.61 17.14 4.89
CA GLU A 73 29.54 17.78 5.69
C GLU A 73 28.93 18.93 4.86
N GLY A 74 28.00 18.58 3.97
CA GLY A 74 27.11 19.54 3.33
C GLY A 74 25.97 19.91 4.25
N GLU A 75 26.20 20.82 5.21
CA GLU A 75 25.10 21.51 5.88
C GLU A 75 24.21 22.18 4.82
N ALA A 76 23.00 21.65 4.65
CA ALA A 76 21.98 22.33 3.87
C ALA A 76 21.78 23.72 4.49
N PRO A 77 21.81 24.81 3.71
CA PRO A 77 21.71 26.14 4.27
C PRO A 77 20.41 26.25 5.07
N GLU A 78 20.53 26.52 6.36
CA GLU A 78 19.48 27.12 7.19
C GLU A 78 19.20 28.53 6.67
N GLY A 79 18.63 28.60 5.47
CA GLY A 79 18.34 29.82 4.76
C GLY A 79 17.12 30.49 5.36
N SER A 80 17.36 31.57 6.07
CA SER A 80 16.42 32.65 6.38
C SER A 80 15.38 32.87 5.27
N GLY A 81 14.11 32.61 5.59
CA GLY A 81 12.90 33.30 5.10
C GLY A 81 12.52 33.28 3.61
N ASP A 82 13.43 33.53 2.68
CA ASP A 82 13.06 34.04 1.34
C ASP A 82 13.70 33.32 0.14
N THR A 83 14.64 32.40 0.35
CA THR A 83 15.19 31.65 -0.78
C THR A 83 14.27 30.47 -1.13
N PRO A 84 13.72 30.39 -2.36
CA PRO A 84 12.85 29.29 -2.74
C PRO A 84 13.60 27.96 -2.62
N PRO A 85 12.95 26.88 -2.14
CA PRO A 85 13.61 25.61 -1.95
C PRO A 85 14.04 25.03 -3.30
N LEU A 86 15.28 24.57 -3.36
CA LEU A 86 15.90 23.93 -4.51
C LEU A 86 16.23 22.48 -4.15
N TYR A 87 15.90 21.57 -5.05
CA TYR A 87 16.10 20.13 -4.86
C TYR A 87 16.91 19.54 -6.02
N PRO A 88 17.87 18.64 -5.78
CA PRO A 88 18.51 17.90 -6.86
C PRO A 88 17.48 17.15 -7.69
N ARG A 89 17.63 17.18 -9.02
CA ARG A 89 16.72 16.52 -9.96
C ARG A 89 16.58 15.04 -9.65
N GLU A 90 17.68 14.37 -9.29
CA GLU A 90 17.69 12.94 -8.95
C GLU A 90 16.76 12.63 -7.77
N VAL A 91 16.80 13.47 -6.72
CA VAL A 91 15.90 13.35 -5.56
C VAL A 91 14.44 13.52 -6.00
N VAL A 92 14.16 14.53 -6.83
CA VAL A 92 12.80 14.79 -7.33
C VAL A 92 12.31 13.62 -8.18
N VAL A 93 13.15 13.11 -9.10
CA VAL A 93 12.82 11.98 -9.97
C VAL A 93 12.58 10.72 -9.13
N ALA A 94 13.45 10.42 -8.17
CA ALA A 94 13.26 9.29 -7.26
C ALA A 94 11.97 9.42 -6.46
N PHE A 95 11.67 10.63 -5.94
CA PHE A 95 10.42 10.90 -5.24
C PHE A 95 9.21 10.66 -6.16
N LEU A 96 9.21 11.23 -7.36
CA LEU A 96 8.11 11.08 -8.31
C LEU A 96 7.91 9.63 -8.74
N LYS A 97 8.99 8.85 -8.90
CA LYS A 97 8.92 7.40 -9.14
C LYS A 97 8.32 6.66 -7.93
N ALA A 98 8.77 6.98 -6.72
CA ALA A 98 8.31 6.37 -5.47
C ALA A 98 6.81 6.60 -5.22
N VAL A 99 6.34 7.83 -5.44
CA VAL A 99 4.93 8.19 -5.26
C VAL A 99 4.08 7.88 -6.50
N GLY A 100 4.70 7.48 -7.61
CA GLY A 100 4.04 7.01 -8.83
C GLY A 100 3.59 8.10 -9.79
N TYR A 101 4.12 9.33 -9.70
CA TYR A 101 3.87 10.37 -10.70
C TYR A 101 4.74 10.20 -11.94
N MET A 102 5.75 9.33 -11.88
CA MET A 102 6.73 9.14 -12.93
C MET A 102 7.06 7.64 -13.08
N ASN A 103 7.20 7.18 -14.32
CA ASN A 103 7.63 5.83 -14.68
C ASN A 103 9.15 5.69 -14.56
N ALA A 104 9.67 4.46 -14.71
CA ALA A 104 11.10 4.18 -14.64
C ALA A 104 11.93 4.95 -15.69
N ASP A 105 11.35 5.17 -16.88
CA ASP A 105 11.91 5.93 -18.01
C ASP A 105 11.75 7.46 -17.90
N GLU A 106 11.39 7.96 -16.71
CA GLU A 106 11.09 9.38 -16.43
C GLU A 106 9.87 9.95 -17.15
N SER A 107 9.10 9.13 -17.88
CA SER A 107 7.83 9.59 -18.45
C SER A 107 6.77 9.78 -17.35
N PRO A 108 5.85 10.75 -17.48
CA PRO A 108 4.74 10.89 -16.54
C PRO A 108 3.92 9.60 -16.45
N MET A 109 3.62 9.16 -15.23
CA MET A 109 2.83 7.94 -15.06
C MET A 109 1.38 8.18 -15.51
N GLU A 110 0.80 7.18 -16.16
CA GLU A 110 -0.61 7.22 -16.52
C GLU A 110 -1.47 7.32 -15.25
N ARG A 111 -2.33 8.34 -15.22
CA ARG A 111 -3.29 8.51 -14.15
C ARG A 111 -4.47 7.59 -14.39
N ARG A 112 -4.91 6.87 -13.35
CA ARG A 112 -6.18 6.15 -13.40
C ARG A 112 -7.34 7.12 -13.71
N ALA A 113 -8.12 6.80 -14.74
CA ALA A 113 -9.29 7.59 -15.10
C ALA A 113 -10.32 7.61 -13.96
N GLY A 114 -10.88 8.80 -13.64
CA GLY A 114 -11.95 8.93 -12.65
C GLY A 114 -11.96 10.24 -11.86
N LYS A 115 -13.09 10.51 -11.21
CA LYS A 115 -13.25 11.62 -10.25
C LYS A 115 -12.78 11.14 -8.88
N GLY A 116 -11.54 11.44 -8.51
CA GLY A 116 -10.99 11.00 -7.22
C GLY A 116 -9.63 11.61 -6.92
N LYS A 117 -9.16 11.35 -5.69
CA LYS A 117 -7.77 11.63 -5.30
C LYS A 117 -6.84 10.91 -6.27
N TRP A 118 -5.74 11.57 -6.61
CA TRP A 118 -4.76 10.98 -7.52
C TRP A 118 -4.23 9.66 -6.94
N ALA A 119 -4.23 8.62 -7.77
CA ALA A 119 -3.68 7.31 -7.47
C ALA A 119 -2.98 6.78 -8.73
N PRO A 120 -1.87 6.07 -8.58
CA PRO A 120 -1.12 5.56 -9.71
C PRO A 120 -1.96 4.47 -10.43
N ALA A 121 -1.75 4.31 -11.74
CA ALA A 121 -2.42 3.25 -12.49
C ALA A 121 -1.84 1.86 -12.18
N ARG A 122 -0.59 1.81 -11.71
CA ARG A 122 0.13 0.59 -11.34
C ARG A 122 0.72 0.73 -9.94
N PRO A 123 1.05 -0.39 -9.25
CA PRO A 123 1.81 -0.36 -8.01
C PRO A 123 3.09 0.46 -8.19
N THR A 124 3.49 1.21 -7.16
CA THR A 124 4.75 1.96 -7.18
C THR A 124 5.85 1.17 -6.53
N ILE A 125 7.07 1.70 -6.53
CA ILE A 125 8.24 1.04 -5.97
C ILE A 125 8.68 1.83 -4.73
N ASP A 126 8.92 1.14 -3.62
CA ASP A 126 9.54 1.75 -2.44
C ASP A 126 10.96 2.20 -2.82
N PRO A 127 11.34 3.47 -2.59
CA PRO A 127 12.70 3.94 -2.88
C PRO A 127 13.75 3.29 -1.99
N ARG A 128 13.35 2.67 -0.87
CA ARG A 128 14.25 1.94 0.02
C ARG A 128 14.50 0.54 -0.54
N ARG A 129 15.77 0.15 -0.60
CA ARG A 129 16.15 -1.20 -1.00
C ARG A 129 15.67 -2.19 0.06
N ALA A 130 15.06 -3.28 -0.36
CA ALA A 130 14.64 -4.30 0.59
C ALA A 130 15.78 -5.28 0.87
N LYS A 131 16.11 -5.45 2.15
CA LYS A 131 16.99 -6.51 2.61
C LYS A 131 16.31 -7.85 2.36
N GLN A 132 16.80 -8.61 1.38
CA GLN A 132 16.30 -9.95 1.12
C GLN A 132 16.60 -10.85 2.32
N PRO A 133 15.69 -11.79 2.66
CA PRO A 133 16.00 -12.80 3.66
C PRO A 133 17.19 -13.63 3.22
N ASP A 134 17.91 -14.19 4.19
CA ASP A 134 19.01 -15.11 3.95
C ASP A 134 18.50 -16.31 3.14
N PRO A 135 19.15 -16.72 2.04
CA PRO A 135 18.73 -17.90 1.27
C PRO A 135 18.62 -19.17 2.12
N ASP A 136 19.40 -19.28 3.21
CA ASP A 136 19.40 -20.43 4.09
C ASP A 136 18.31 -20.36 5.18
N SER A 137 17.64 -19.21 5.34
CA SER A 137 16.56 -19.05 6.33
C SER A 137 15.28 -19.83 5.98
N GLY A 138 15.12 -20.23 4.72
CA GLY A 138 13.89 -20.83 4.20
C GLY A 138 12.72 -19.84 4.09
N GLU A 139 12.91 -18.56 4.43
CA GLU A 139 11.91 -17.52 4.20
C GLU A 139 11.75 -17.24 2.70
N LYS A 140 10.53 -16.88 2.29
CA LYS A 140 10.27 -16.55 0.88
C LYS A 140 10.92 -15.20 0.55
N PRO A 141 11.66 -15.09 -0.57
CA PRO A 141 12.23 -13.83 -0.99
C PRO A 141 11.14 -12.80 -1.29
N PHE A 142 11.42 -11.53 -0.97
CA PHE A 142 10.49 -10.44 -1.21
C PHE A 142 10.37 -10.14 -2.69
N LYS A 143 9.17 -9.77 -3.13
CA LYS A 143 8.92 -9.29 -4.50
C LYS A 143 9.47 -7.87 -4.64
N VAL A 144 10.65 -7.78 -5.24
CA VAL A 144 11.36 -6.53 -5.50
C VAL A 144 11.47 -6.22 -6.98
N ASP A 145 11.55 -4.93 -7.28
CA ASP A 145 11.93 -4.46 -8.60
C ASP A 145 13.38 -4.81 -8.89
N ARG A 146 13.66 -5.33 -10.09
CA ARG A 146 15.00 -5.79 -10.45
C ARG A 146 16.01 -4.66 -10.60
N GLN A 147 15.56 -3.45 -10.97
CA GLN A 147 16.45 -2.32 -11.20
C GLN A 147 16.80 -1.62 -9.90
N THR A 148 15.82 -1.40 -9.03
CA THR A 148 16.04 -0.63 -7.79
C THR A 148 16.24 -1.51 -6.55
N GLY A 149 15.82 -2.78 -6.58
CA GLY A 149 15.76 -3.64 -5.40
C GLY A 149 14.70 -3.22 -4.36
N GLY A 150 13.86 -2.24 -4.70
CA GLY A 150 12.77 -1.78 -3.85
C GLY A 150 11.54 -2.67 -3.94
N ARG A 151 10.74 -2.74 -2.87
CA ARG A 151 9.49 -3.52 -2.85
C ARG A 151 8.36 -2.80 -3.57
N TYR A 152 7.46 -3.55 -4.19
CA TYR A 152 6.26 -2.98 -4.80
C TYR A 152 5.24 -2.55 -3.73
N ARG A 153 4.84 -1.28 -3.77
CA ARG A 153 3.78 -0.68 -2.95
C ARG A 153 2.45 -0.76 -3.67
N TYR A 154 1.52 -1.53 -3.12
CA TYR A 154 0.15 -1.66 -3.59
C TYR A 154 -0.74 -0.69 -2.84
N TYR A 155 -1.48 0.14 -3.55
CA TYR A 155 -2.47 1.04 -2.99
C TYR A 155 -3.87 0.43 -3.07
N VAL A 156 -4.86 1.06 -2.43
CA VAL A 156 -6.27 0.61 -2.45
C VAL A 156 -6.75 0.17 -3.85
N PRO A 157 -6.50 0.91 -4.95
CA PRO A 157 -6.88 0.50 -6.31
C PRO A 157 -6.31 -0.83 -6.82
N HIS A 158 -5.21 -1.30 -6.23
CA HIS A 158 -4.49 -2.51 -6.63
C HIS A 158 -4.60 -3.62 -5.57
N ALA A 159 -4.63 -3.23 -4.30
CA ALA A 159 -4.60 -4.13 -3.15
C ALA A 159 -5.85 -5.00 -3.05
N TRP A 160 -7.02 -4.47 -3.46
CA TRP A 160 -8.29 -5.21 -3.33
C TRP A 160 -8.28 -6.53 -4.11
N GLU A 161 -7.78 -6.52 -5.34
CA GLU A 161 -7.75 -7.69 -6.22
C GLU A 161 -6.76 -8.74 -5.68
N MET A 162 -5.58 -8.27 -5.26
CA MET A 162 -4.54 -9.13 -4.70
C MET A 162 -4.95 -9.75 -3.37
N ALA A 163 -5.65 -9.00 -2.51
CA ALA A 163 -6.21 -9.52 -1.26
C ALA A 163 -7.44 -10.41 -1.46
N GLY A 164 -7.92 -10.59 -2.70
CA GLY A 164 -9.03 -11.49 -3.03
C GLY A 164 -10.42 -10.89 -2.79
N PHE A 165 -10.55 -9.57 -2.76
CA PHE A 165 -11.85 -8.91 -2.66
C PHE A 165 -12.52 -8.84 -4.04
N GLY A 166 -13.85 -8.83 -4.09
CA GLY A 166 -14.60 -8.76 -5.34
C GLY A 166 -14.64 -7.36 -5.97
N SER A 167 -14.32 -6.32 -5.21
CA SER A 167 -14.25 -4.94 -5.70
C SER A 167 -13.45 -4.03 -4.76
N GLU A 168 -12.97 -2.92 -5.30
CA GLU A 168 -12.33 -1.84 -4.54
C GLU A 168 -13.24 -1.28 -3.43
N ASN A 169 -14.54 -1.15 -3.70
CA ASN A 169 -15.52 -0.69 -2.72
C ASN A 169 -15.66 -1.67 -1.56
N SER A 170 -15.69 -2.98 -1.85
CA SER A 170 -15.76 -4.00 -0.81
C SER A 170 -14.50 -4.03 0.07
N PHE A 171 -13.33 -3.79 -0.51
CA PHE A 171 -12.08 -3.66 0.24
C PHE A 171 -12.09 -2.43 1.14
N THR A 172 -12.47 -1.28 0.59
CA THR A 172 -12.55 -0.02 1.33
C THR A 172 -13.52 -0.11 2.51
N SER A 173 -14.70 -0.66 2.28
CA SER A 173 -15.69 -0.90 3.34
C SER A 173 -15.19 -1.93 4.36
N SER A 174 -14.53 -2.99 3.92
CA SER A 174 -13.99 -3.99 4.87
C SER A 174 -12.88 -3.38 5.74
N LYS A 175 -12.05 -2.51 5.18
CA LYS A 175 -11.01 -1.79 5.92
C LYS A 175 -11.59 -0.91 7.03
N THR A 176 -12.68 -0.18 6.77
CA THR A 176 -13.31 0.65 7.81
C THR A 176 -13.89 -0.16 8.97
N HIS A 177 -14.14 -1.46 8.76
CA HIS A 177 -14.67 -2.37 9.78
C HIS A 177 -13.60 -3.31 10.36
N GLY A 178 -12.30 -3.10 10.08
CA GLY A 178 -11.22 -3.97 10.55
C GLY A 178 -11.28 -5.40 9.96
N ARG A 179 -11.86 -5.56 8.76
CA ARG A 179 -12.05 -6.85 8.06
C ARG A 179 -11.19 -6.96 6.78
N ALA A 180 -10.19 -6.11 6.67
CA ALA A 180 -9.18 -6.11 5.61
C ALA A 180 -7.80 -6.17 6.28
N PRO A 181 -6.73 -6.55 5.56
CA PRO A 181 -5.39 -6.50 6.13
C PRO A 181 -5.03 -5.06 6.49
N GLU A 182 -4.38 -4.88 7.64
CA GLU A 182 -3.79 -3.59 8.01
C GLU A 182 -2.71 -3.18 6.98
N PRO A 183 -2.57 -1.88 6.68
CA PRO A 183 -1.53 -1.42 5.77
C PRO A 183 -0.14 -1.62 6.38
N ASP A 184 0.81 -2.02 5.53
CA ASP A 184 2.22 -2.17 5.93
C ASP A 184 2.89 -0.82 6.20
N GLY A 185 2.33 0.26 5.64
CA GLY A 185 2.82 1.60 5.90
C GLY A 185 2.00 2.69 5.25
N ILE A 186 2.52 3.91 5.41
CA ILE A 186 1.98 5.12 4.81
C ILE A 186 3.10 5.74 3.97
N ASP A 187 2.80 6.08 2.73
CA ASP A 187 3.78 6.67 1.82
C ASP A 187 4.01 8.16 2.10
N GLU A 188 4.87 8.76 1.30
CA GLU A 188 5.29 10.16 1.42
C GLU A 188 4.14 11.15 1.13
N LEU A 189 2.99 10.67 0.61
CA LEU A 189 1.77 11.44 0.38
C LEU A 189 0.65 11.11 1.37
N GLU A 190 0.98 10.48 2.50
CA GLU A 190 0.04 10.01 3.53
C GLU A 190 -0.95 8.95 3.01
N ARG A 191 -0.59 8.18 1.99
CA ARG A 191 -1.46 7.12 1.44
C ARG A 191 -1.08 5.77 2.04
N PRO A 192 -2.07 5.00 2.54
CA PRO A 192 -1.80 3.65 3.00
C PRO A 192 -1.38 2.78 1.80
N TYR A 193 -0.33 2.00 1.99
CA TYR A 193 0.11 0.98 1.04
C TYR A 193 0.28 -0.38 1.73
N TRP A 194 0.31 -1.40 0.90
CA TRP A 194 0.57 -2.79 1.27
C TRP A 194 1.66 -3.35 0.39
N PHE A 195 2.40 -4.32 0.91
CA PHE A 195 3.28 -5.16 0.13
C PHE A 195 2.55 -6.42 -0.37
N ALA A 196 3.09 -7.04 -1.41
CA ALA A 196 2.45 -8.22 -2.01
C ALA A 196 2.31 -9.36 -1.00
N GLU A 197 3.32 -9.55 -0.15
CA GLU A 197 3.38 -10.65 0.81
C GLU A 197 2.22 -10.58 1.81
N THR A 198 1.94 -9.40 2.34
CA THR A 198 0.83 -9.17 3.29
C THR A 198 -0.53 -9.44 2.64
N LEU A 199 -0.72 -8.98 1.40
CA LEU A 199 -1.97 -9.20 0.66
C LEU A 199 -2.16 -10.67 0.27
N GLU A 200 -1.10 -11.36 -0.12
CA GLU A 200 -1.11 -12.78 -0.49
C GLU A 200 -1.32 -13.67 0.74
N ALA A 201 -0.64 -13.39 1.84
CA ALA A 201 -0.84 -14.08 3.11
C ALA A 201 -2.27 -13.89 3.61
N TRP A 202 -2.80 -12.66 3.50
CA TRP A 202 -4.20 -12.41 3.76
C TRP A 202 -5.06 -13.30 2.88
N LYS A 203 -4.94 -13.24 1.56
CA LYS A 203 -5.75 -14.04 0.63
C LYS A 203 -5.68 -15.55 0.90
N ALA A 204 -4.52 -16.08 1.26
CA ALA A 204 -4.34 -17.50 1.59
C ALA A 204 -5.17 -17.92 2.82
N GLY A 205 -5.23 -17.08 3.86
CA GLY A 205 -6.06 -17.33 5.05
C GLY A 205 -7.57 -17.08 4.86
N ALA A 206 -8.06 -16.92 3.62
CA ALA A 206 -9.46 -16.58 3.38
C ALA A 206 -10.44 -17.68 3.81
N GLU A 207 -10.13 -18.95 3.54
CA GLU A 207 -10.98 -20.08 3.93
C GLU A 207 -11.03 -20.25 5.45
N GLU A 208 -9.91 -20.08 6.14
CA GLU A 208 -9.85 -20.12 7.61
C GLU A 208 -10.67 -18.99 8.22
N ARG A 209 -10.47 -17.73 7.79
CA ARG A 209 -11.27 -16.59 8.29
C ARG A 209 -12.76 -16.73 7.97
N LYS A 210 -13.10 -17.39 6.87
CA LYS A 210 -14.47 -17.74 6.52
C LYS A 210 -14.99 -18.78 7.49
N ALA A 211 -14.27 -19.87 7.71
CA ALA A 211 -14.61 -20.90 8.68
C ALA A 211 -14.80 -20.33 10.09
N ASP A 212 -13.87 -19.50 10.58
CA ASP A 212 -13.96 -18.83 11.89
C ASP A 212 -15.20 -17.96 12.04
N ARG A 213 -15.56 -17.23 10.98
CA ARG A 213 -16.79 -16.41 10.97
C ARG A 213 -18.06 -17.26 11.07
N TYR A 214 -18.03 -18.48 10.55
CA TYR A 214 -19.15 -19.42 10.67
C TYR A 214 -19.08 -20.22 11.98
N ALA A 215 -17.87 -20.50 12.48
CA ALA A 215 -17.60 -21.26 13.70
C ALA A 215 -17.73 -20.43 14.98
N SER A 216 -17.64 -19.09 14.92
CA SER A 216 -17.86 -18.22 16.08
C SER A 216 -19.27 -18.45 16.62
N ARG A 217 -19.31 -19.19 17.74
CA ARG A 217 -20.46 -19.78 18.44
C ARG A 217 -21.50 -18.78 18.99
N THR A 218 -21.51 -17.52 18.57
CA THR A 218 -22.33 -16.46 19.17
C THR A 218 -23.41 -15.88 18.25
N VAL A 219 -23.56 -16.37 17.02
CA VAL A 219 -24.71 -16.02 16.17
C VAL A 219 -25.55 -17.28 15.98
N ALA A 220 -26.72 -17.30 16.62
CA ALA A 220 -27.71 -18.35 16.44
C ALA A 220 -27.99 -18.52 14.93
N PRO A 221 -28.08 -19.77 14.41
CA PRO A 221 -28.47 -19.98 13.03
C PRO A 221 -29.87 -19.38 12.79
N ASP A 222 -30.13 -18.89 11.58
CA ASP A 222 -31.43 -18.32 11.23
C ASP A 222 -32.56 -19.37 11.27
N GLY A 223 -32.19 -20.65 11.24
CA GLY A 223 -33.08 -21.77 11.46
C GLY A 223 -32.38 -23.11 11.35
N TYR A 224 -33.16 -24.18 11.47
CA TYR A 224 -32.73 -25.56 11.26
C TYR A 224 -33.56 -26.18 10.14
N THR A 225 -32.94 -26.99 9.29
CA THR A 225 -33.63 -27.81 8.29
C THR A 225 -34.49 -28.88 8.97
N PRO A 226 -35.46 -29.53 8.28
CA PRO A 226 -36.24 -30.64 8.83
C PRO A 226 -35.39 -31.81 9.36
N THR A 227 -34.16 -31.95 8.85
CA THR A 227 -33.19 -32.95 9.30
C THR A 227 -32.33 -32.49 10.50
N GLY A 228 -32.59 -31.31 11.06
CA GLY A 228 -31.87 -30.76 12.21
C GLY A 228 -30.55 -30.06 11.88
N GLN A 229 -30.18 -29.91 10.60
CA GLN A 229 -28.96 -29.19 10.22
C GLN A 229 -29.18 -27.67 10.28
N PRO A 230 -28.31 -26.88 10.95
CA PRO A 230 -28.43 -25.43 11.01
C PRO A 230 -28.18 -24.79 9.64
N TYR A 231 -28.96 -23.77 9.28
CA TYR A 231 -28.71 -22.95 8.10
C TYR A 231 -28.63 -21.46 8.45
N ARG A 232 -27.90 -20.71 7.63
CA ARG A 232 -27.82 -19.25 7.70
C ARG A 232 -28.23 -18.64 6.37
N VAL A 233 -29.04 -17.60 6.42
CA VAL A 233 -29.45 -16.82 5.26
C VAL A 233 -28.36 -15.78 5.01
N LEU A 234 -27.58 -15.98 3.94
CA LEU A 234 -26.58 -14.99 3.56
C LEU A 234 -27.28 -13.68 3.13
N PRO A 235 -26.77 -12.51 3.56
CA PRO A 235 -27.29 -11.23 3.09
C PRO A 235 -27.15 -11.13 1.56
N GLY A 236 -28.27 -11.00 0.85
CA GLY A 236 -28.31 -10.82 -0.61
C GLY A 236 -28.82 -12.03 -1.42
N THR A 237 -28.85 -13.24 -0.87
CA THR A 237 -29.43 -14.42 -1.54
C THR A 237 -30.89 -14.62 -1.11
N ASN A 238 -31.75 -13.69 -1.55
CA ASN A 238 -33.11 -13.52 -1.03
C ASN A 238 -34.19 -14.41 -1.71
N TYR A 239 -33.82 -15.38 -2.54
CA TYR A 239 -34.78 -16.24 -3.23
C TYR A 239 -34.90 -17.65 -2.61
N TYR A 240 -33.81 -18.40 -2.55
CA TYR A 240 -33.83 -19.80 -2.10
C TYR A 240 -34.07 -19.95 -0.59
N ALA A 241 -33.56 -19.03 0.23
CA ALA A 241 -33.80 -19.03 1.67
C ALA A 241 -35.28 -18.76 2.03
N ARG A 242 -35.95 -17.87 1.27
CA ARG A 242 -37.39 -17.63 1.44
C ARG A 242 -38.22 -18.83 1.00
N GLN A 243 -37.84 -19.49 -0.09
CA GLN A 243 -38.52 -20.71 -0.56
C GLN A 243 -38.36 -21.87 0.45
N ALA A 244 -37.16 -22.08 0.99
CA ALA A 244 -36.92 -23.10 2.00
C ALA A 244 -37.72 -22.85 3.30
N ALA A 245 -37.77 -21.60 3.77
CA ALA A 245 -38.58 -21.22 4.93
C ALA A 245 -40.09 -21.38 4.66
N LYS A 246 -40.55 -21.10 3.43
CA LYS A 246 -41.95 -21.27 3.02
C LYS A 246 -42.37 -22.76 2.97
N GLN A 247 -41.47 -23.62 2.50
CA GLN A 247 -41.68 -25.07 2.48
C GLN A 247 -41.66 -25.66 3.90
N ALA A 248 -40.76 -25.20 4.77
CA ALA A 248 -40.70 -25.64 6.17
C ALA A 248 -41.90 -25.18 7.02
N GLY A 249 -42.48 -24.01 6.70
CA GLY A 249 -43.68 -23.50 7.38
C GLY A 249 -45.01 -24.11 6.92
N GLN A 250 -45.05 -24.83 5.79
CA GLN A 250 -46.27 -25.44 5.27
C GLN A 250 -46.53 -26.87 5.77
N SER A 251 -45.55 -27.55 6.38
CA SER A 251 -45.71 -28.92 6.90
C SER A 251 -46.25 -28.99 8.34
N GLY A 252 -46.62 -27.86 8.95
CA GLY A 252 -46.99 -27.77 10.38
C GLY A 252 -48.48 -27.58 10.69
N GLN A 253 -49.37 -27.52 9.69
CA GLN A 253 -50.81 -27.34 9.90
C GLN A 253 -51.60 -28.42 9.16
N ASP A 254 -51.48 -29.67 9.62
CA ASP A 254 -52.48 -30.72 9.38
C ASP A 254 -52.30 -31.80 10.47
N GLN A 255 -52.75 -31.50 11.69
CA GLN A 255 -53.22 -32.55 12.60
C GLN A 255 -54.70 -32.31 12.86
N PRO A 256 -55.60 -33.20 12.43
CA PRO A 256 -57.01 -33.09 12.72
C PRO A 256 -57.26 -33.29 14.22
N SER A 257 -58.11 -32.44 14.76
CA SER A 257 -58.68 -32.46 16.11
C SER A 257 -59.20 -33.85 16.48
N ARG A 258 -58.78 -34.35 17.65
CA ARG A 258 -59.44 -35.48 18.33
C ARG A 258 -60.32 -34.90 19.42
N GLU A 259 -61.64 -34.95 19.18
CA GLU A 259 -62.68 -34.66 20.17
C GLU A 259 -62.66 -35.70 21.30
N GLU A 260 -62.77 -35.23 22.55
CA GLU A 260 -63.45 -35.89 23.68
C GLU A 260 -64.11 -34.81 24.54
#